data_AF-A0A7S2DJD0-F1
#
_entry.id   AF-A0A7S2DJD0-F1
#
_cell.length_a   1.000
_cell.length_b   1.000
_cell.length_c   1.000
_cell.angle_alpha   90.00
_cell.angle_beta   90.00
_cell.angle_gamma   90.00
#
_symmetry.space_group_name_H-M   'P 1'
#
loop_
_entity.id
_entity.type
_entity.pdbx_description
1 polymer ?
#
loop_
_entity_poly.entity_id
_entity_poly.type
_entity_poly.pdbx_seq_one_letter_code
_entity_poly.pdbx_strand_id
1 'polypeptide(L)'
;RAWSKRGELDPERQNLSIAKEILRLRAAQARYHGCKNFAEFQCQDRMAKTPEKVMELLENVWGRAKQSADREREALEQFVAESGQVLEGGIQPWDWRYYATKVRAERYDFDEAVLKPYLSLDRVTEAFFAVSNKLFGLRYIKRADIELYHPDVDTYEVRETLEDGTDRLVAIFVHDNFARPFKASGAWMSEYRSQTKNLADGADGIETVPIVSNNNNFAKGSGPTLLSFDDASTLFHEGGHGHHGMLSDVTYSRLASTAVLTDFVEPPSQ
;
A
#
# COMPACT_ATOMS: atom_id res chain seq x y z
N ARG A 1 -19.33 -14.91 -5.97
CA ARG A 1 -19.81 -14.05 -7.10
C ARG A 1 -20.17 -12.62 -6.69
N ALA A 2 -20.65 -12.37 -5.47
CA ALA A 2 -20.98 -11.01 -5.01
C ALA A 2 -19.79 -10.03 -5.13
N TRP A 3 -18.60 -10.44 -4.68
CA TRP A 3 -17.39 -9.62 -4.78
C TRP A 3 -16.95 -9.34 -6.23
N SER A 4 -16.85 -10.38 -7.05
CA SER A 4 -16.37 -10.29 -8.44
C SER A 4 -17.30 -9.50 -9.37
N LYS A 5 -18.57 -9.32 -8.99
CA LYS A 5 -19.58 -8.59 -9.77
C LYS A 5 -20.01 -7.26 -9.12
N ARG A 6 -19.30 -6.78 -8.09
CA ARG A 6 -19.73 -5.61 -7.29
C ARG A 6 -20.02 -4.34 -8.09
N GLY A 7 -19.38 -4.16 -9.26
CA GLY A 7 -19.61 -3.04 -10.19
C GLY A 7 -20.54 -3.36 -11.37
N GLU A 8 -21.29 -4.47 -11.30
CA GLU A 8 -22.20 -4.94 -12.36
C GLU A 8 -23.62 -5.23 -11.85
N LEU A 9 -23.80 -5.45 -10.54
CA LEU A 9 -25.06 -5.95 -9.97
C LEU A 9 -26.12 -4.87 -9.73
N ASP A 10 -25.70 -3.62 -9.52
CA ASP A 10 -26.57 -2.48 -9.21
C ASP A 10 -26.45 -1.46 -10.36
N PRO A 11 -27.55 -1.10 -11.06
CA PRO A 11 -27.54 -0.10 -12.11
C PRO A 11 -26.95 1.25 -11.68
N GLU A 12 -27.13 1.66 -10.41
CA GLU A 12 -26.59 2.92 -9.89
C GLU A 12 -25.08 2.86 -9.61
N ARG A 13 -24.51 1.65 -9.54
CA ARG A 13 -23.08 1.40 -9.28
C ARG A 13 -22.39 0.67 -10.44
N GLN A 14 -23.00 0.71 -11.63
CA GLN A 14 -22.50 -0.02 -12.77
C GLN A 14 -21.29 0.69 -13.40
N ASN A 15 -20.14 0.02 -13.41
CA ASN A 15 -18.87 0.61 -13.87
C ASN A 15 -18.57 0.34 -15.35
N LEU A 16 -19.33 -0.52 -16.03
CA LEU A 16 -18.99 -0.94 -17.40
C LEU A 16 -19.12 0.19 -18.43
N SER A 17 -20.18 0.99 -18.36
CA SER A 17 -20.37 2.16 -19.23
C SER A 17 -19.28 3.20 -18.99
N ILE A 18 -18.99 3.49 -17.73
CA ILE A 18 -17.92 4.40 -17.28
C ILE A 18 -16.56 3.94 -17.81
N ALA A 19 -16.23 2.66 -17.66
CA ALA A 19 -14.96 2.10 -18.16
C ALA A 19 -14.82 2.24 -19.68
N LYS A 20 -15.88 2.00 -20.44
CA LYS A 20 -15.89 2.18 -21.91
C LYS A 20 -15.66 3.65 -22.28
N GLU A 21 -16.28 4.57 -21.56
CA GLU A 21 -16.08 6.01 -21.76
C GLU A 21 -14.65 6.43 -21.43
N ILE A 22 -14.10 5.99 -20.29
CA ILE A 22 -12.70 6.21 -19.90
C ILE A 22 -11.75 5.73 -21.01
N LEU A 23 -11.96 4.53 -21.58
CA LEU A 23 -11.12 4.02 -22.67
C LEU A 23 -11.19 4.88 -23.93
N ARG A 24 -12.38 5.36 -24.31
CA ARG A 24 -12.54 6.28 -25.45
C ARG A 24 -11.83 7.60 -25.21
N LEU A 25 -12.00 8.19 -24.02
CA LEU A 25 -11.37 9.45 -23.64
C LEU A 25 -9.85 9.32 -23.58
N ARG A 26 -9.33 8.24 -23.00
CA ARG A 26 -7.89 7.92 -22.98
C ARG A 26 -7.30 7.77 -24.39
N ALA A 27 -8.02 7.12 -25.30
CA ALA A 27 -7.59 7.02 -26.69
C ALA A 27 -7.59 8.39 -27.40
N ALA A 28 -8.58 9.25 -27.12
CA ALA A 28 -8.61 10.61 -27.65
C ALA A 28 -7.46 11.47 -27.09
N GLN A 29 -7.23 11.42 -25.78
CA GLN A 29 -6.13 12.09 -25.11
C GLN A 29 -4.78 11.71 -25.72
N ALA A 30 -4.50 10.42 -25.90
CA ALA A 30 -3.28 9.95 -26.54
C ALA A 30 -3.08 10.56 -27.95
N ARG A 31 -4.13 10.57 -28.77
CA ARG A 31 -4.06 11.17 -30.12
C ARG A 31 -3.77 12.67 -30.08
N TYR A 32 -4.36 13.43 -29.16
CA TYR A 32 -4.08 14.86 -29.02
C TYR A 32 -2.64 15.15 -28.60
N HIS A 33 -2.00 14.22 -27.89
CA HIS A 33 -0.58 14.28 -27.53
C HIS A 33 0.34 13.58 -28.54
N GLY A 34 -0.14 13.24 -29.75
CA GLY A 34 0.66 12.62 -30.81
C GLY A 34 1.10 11.18 -30.53
N CYS A 35 0.51 10.51 -29.55
CA CYS A 35 0.79 9.11 -29.20
C CYS A 35 -0.16 8.17 -29.95
N LYS A 36 0.29 6.96 -30.28
CA LYS A 36 -0.56 5.96 -30.98
C LYS A 36 -1.66 5.40 -30.08
N ASN A 37 -1.38 5.29 -28.79
CA ASN A 37 -2.31 4.77 -27.79
C ASN A 37 -2.01 5.35 -26.40
N PHE A 38 -2.90 5.08 -25.45
CA PHE A 38 -2.78 5.62 -24.09
C PHE A 38 -1.60 5.03 -23.32
N ALA A 39 -1.15 3.81 -23.63
CA ALA A 39 0.02 3.24 -22.96
C ALA A 39 1.30 3.98 -23.36
N GLU A 40 1.48 4.32 -24.64
CA GLU A 40 2.60 5.17 -25.10
C GLU A 40 2.55 6.53 -24.41
N PHE A 41 1.38 7.17 -24.34
CA PHE A 41 1.19 8.45 -23.65
C PHE A 41 1.60 8.37 -22.16
N GLN A 42 1.10 7.36 -21.44
CA GLN A 42 1.43 7.17 -20.03
C GLN A 42 2.92 6.90 -19.81
N CYS A 43 3.59 6.20 -20.72
CA CYS A 43 5.01 5.84 -20.55
C CYS A 43 5.98 7.01 -20.76
N GLN A 44 5.53 8.14 -21.33
CA GLN A 44 6.38 9.32 -21.55
C GLN A 44 7.01 9.82 -20.24
N ASP A 45 6.26 9.77 -19.15
CA ASP A 45 6.68 10.22 -17.82
C ASP A 45 6.76 9.03 -16.85
N ARG A 46 7.43 7.96 -17.27
CA ARG A 46 7.67 6.73 -16.50
C ARG A 46 9.12 6.29 -16.63
N MET A 47 9.62 5.49 -15.69
CA MET A 47 10.93 4.84 -15.76
C MET A 47 10.98 3.81 -16.90
N ALA A 48 9.87 3.11 -17.16
CA ALA A 48 9.78 2.12 -18.23
C ALA A 48 9.95 2.70 -19.64
N LYS A 49 9.64 3.99 -19.83
CA LYS A 49 9.73 4.77 -21.10
C LYS A 49 8.85 4.30 -22.26
N THR A 50 8.65 3.00 -22.47
CA THR A 50 7.83 2.48 -23.56
C THR A 50 6.95 1.30 -23.11
N PRO A 51 5.77 1.10 -23.73
CA PRO A 51 4.91 -0.05 -23.43
C PRO A 51 5.58 -1.41 -23.68
N GLU A 52 6.49 -1.49 -24.65
CA GLU A 52 7.20 -2.73 -25.00
C GLU A 52 8.09 -3.19 -23.85
N LYS A 53 8.81 -2.27 -23.20
CA LYS A 53 9.63 -2.58 -22.02
C LYS A 53 8.78 -3.02 -20.83
N VAL A 54 7.59 -2.43 -20.67
CA VAL A 54 6.62 -2.88 -19.66
C VAL A 54 6.21 -4.33 -19.95
N MET A 55 5.82 -4.63 -21.18
CA MET A 55 5.42 -5.99 -21.57
C MET A 55 6.56 -6.99 -21.44
N GLU A 56 7.79 -6.63 -21.82
CA GLU A 56 8.97 -7.49 -21.65
C GLU A 56 9.18 -7.90 -20.19
N LEU A 57 9.09 -6.93 -19.26
CA LEU A 57 9.17 -7.21 -17.83
C LEU A 57 8.03 -8.13 -17.37
N LEU A 58 6.80 -7.82 -17.75
CA LEU A 58 5.62 -8.59 -17.35
C LEU A 58 5.66 -10.02 -17.90
N GLU A 59 6.06 -10.23 -19.15
CA GLU A 59 6.14 -11.55 -19.78
C GLU A 59 7.27 -12.41 -19.19
N ASN A 60 8.41 -11.79 -18.85
CA ASN A 60 9.51 -12.47 -18.16
C ASN A 60 9.06 -13.04 -16.80
N VAL A 61 8.30 -12.26 -16.04
CA VAL A 61 7.74 -12.71 -14.76
C VAL A 61 6.61 -13.72 -14.97
N TRP A 62 5.70 -13.44 -15.92
CA TRP A 62 4.49 -14.24 -16.18
C TRP A 62 4.79 -15.71 -16.46
N GLY A 63 5.79 -16.00 -17.31
CA GLY A 63 6.15 -17.38 -17.65
C GLY A 63 6.53 -18.21 -16.42
N ARG A 64 7.29 -17.61 -15.50
CA ARG A 64 7.73 -18.27 -14.25
C ARG A 64 6.62 -18.33 -13.21
N ALA A 65 5.85 -17.24 -13.07
CA ALA A 65 4.73 -17.15 -12.14
C ALA A 65 3.66 -18.18 -12.49
N LYS A 66 3.35 -18.38 -13.78
CA LYS A 66 2.41 -19.40 -14.24
C LYS A 66 2.87 -20.81 -13.88
N GLN A 67 4.14 -21.15 -14.09
CA GLN A 67 4.67 -22.45 -13.70
C GLN A 67 4.59 -22.68 -12.17
N SER A 68 4.76 -21.63 -11.36
CA SER A 68 4.54 -21.73 -9.92
C SER A 68 3.06 -21.95 -9.58
N ALA A 69 2.17 -21.17 -10.18
CA ALA A 69 0.73 -21.27 -9.96
C ALA A 69 0.17 -22.63 -10.39
N ASP A 70 0.67 -23.22 -11.48
CA ASP A 70 0.27 -24.56 -11.93
C ASP A 70 0.70 -25.62 -10.91
N ARG A 71 1.93 -25.55 -10.36
CA ARG A 71 2.40 -26.45 -9.28
C ARG A 71 1.60 -26.28 -7.98
N GLU A 72 1.23 -25.05 -7.64
CA GLU A 72 0.37 -24.78 -6.49
C GLU A 72 -1.01 -25.39 -6.70
N ARG A 73 -1.59 -25.22 -7.90
CA ARG A 73 -2.88 -25.82 -8.26
C ARG A 73 -2.84 -27.34 -8.15
N GLU A 74 -1.81 -27.98 -8.68
CA GLU A 74 -1.61 -29.44 -8.56
C GLU A 74 -1.58 -29.87 -7.09
N ALA A 75 -0.90 -29.12 -6.23
CA ALA A 75 -0.88 -29.40 -4.80
C ALA A 75 -2.27 -29.27 -4.14
N LEU A 76 -3.08 -28.30 -4.56
CA LEU A 76 -4.46 -28.17 -4.08
C LEU A 76 -5.33 -29.34 -4.55
N GLU A 77 -5.23 -29.73 -5.82
CA GLU A 77 -5.98 -30.84 -6.41
C GLU A 77 -5.60 -32.18 -5.77
N GLN A 78 -4.32 -32.40 -5.50
CA GLN A 78 -3.82 -33.56 -4.77
C GLN A 78 -4.41 -33.62 -3.35
N PHE A 79 -4.35 -32.52 -2.60
CA PHE A 79 -4.91 -32.46 -1.24
C PHE A 79 -6.41 -32.80 -1.23
N VAL A 80 -7.18 -32.27 -2.18
CA VAL A 80 -8.61 -32.57 -2.30
C VAL A 80 -8.84 -34.06 -2.53
N ALA A 81 -8.09 -34.66 -3.46
CA ALA A 81 -8.19 -36.09 -3.77
C ALA A 81 -7.86 -36.97 -2.56
N GLU A 82 -6.78 -36.64 -1.83
CA GLU A 82 -6.34 -37.38 -0.64
C GLU A 82 -7.31 -37.21 0.54
N SER A 83 -7.97 -36.06 0.66
CA SER A 83 -9.00 -35.81 1.67
C SER A 83 -10.33 -36.54 1.41
N GLY A 84 -10.46 -37.22 0.26
CA GLY A 84 -11.69 -37.90 -0.15
C GLY A 84 -12.84 -36.96 -0.56
N GLN A 85 -12.55 -35.66 -0.71
CA GLN A 85 -13.53 -34.68 -1.17
C GLN A 85 -13.62 -34.69 -2.70
N VAL A 86 -14.83 -34.46 -3.23
CA VAL A 86 -15.07 -34.36 -4.67
C VAL A 86 -15.57 -32.95 -4.98
N LEU A 87 -14.77 -32.21 -5.75
CA LEU A 87 -15.15 -30.89 -6.26
C LEU A 87 -15.64 -31.02 -7.70
N GLU A 88 -16.92 -30.77 -7.91
CA GLU A 88 -17.51 -30.76 -9.24
C GLU A 88 -16.87 -29.65 -10.09
N GLY A 89 -16.20 -30.02 -11.18
CA GLY A 89 -15.47 -29.09 -12.05
C GLY A 89 -14.05 -28.73 -11.57
N GLY A 90 -13.52 -29.43 -10.56
CA GLY A 90 -12.18 -29.20 -10.02
C GLY A 90 -12.06 -27.93 -9.19
N ILE A 91 -10.83 -27.54 -8.84
CA ILE A 91 -10.56 -26.33 -8.04
C ILE A 91 -11.07 -25.08 -8.76
N GLN A 92 -11.94 -24.31 -8.10
CA GLN A 92 -12.44 -23.03 -8.59
C GLN A 92 -11.78 -21.84 -7.88
N PRO A 93 -11.88 -20.60 -8.41
CA PRO A 93 -11.22 -19.44 -7.80
C PRO A 93 -11.64 -19.15 -6.35
N TRP A 94 -12.84 -19.53 -5.94
CA TRP A 94 -13.31 -19.36 -4.56
C TRP A 94 -12.79 -20.45 -3.61
N ASP A 95 -12.34 -21.58 -4.14
CA ASP A 95 -11.78 -22.69 -3.37
C ASP A 95 -10.30 -22.45 -3.03
N TRP A 96 -9.59 -21.69 -3.88
CA TRP A 96 -8.14 -21.52 -3.83
C TRP A 96 -7.61 -21.16 -2.44
N ARG A 97 -8.12 -20.07 -1.84
CA ARG A 97 -7.64 -19.58 -0.53
C ARG A 97 -7.90 -20.58 0.60
N TYR A 98 -9.01 -21.30 0.53
CA TYR A 98 -9.37 -22.30 1.53
C TYR A 98 -8.40 -23.48 1.50
N TYR A 99 -8.21 -24.10 0.32
CA TYR A 99 -7.30 -25.24 0.20
C TYR A 99 -5.83 -24.85 0.30
N ALA A 100 -5.43 -23.66 -0.14
CA ALA A 100 -4.06 -23.16 0.04
C ALA A 100 -3.67 -23.11 1.53
N THR A 101 -4.61 -22.73 2.40
CA THR A 101 -4.39 -22.75 3.86
C THR A 101 -4.20 -24.17 4.38
N LYS A 102 -4.97 -25.14 3.86
CA LYS A 102 -4.86 -26.56 4.25
C LYS A 102 -3.55 -27.20 3.79
N VAL A 103 -3.18 -26.98 2.53
CA VAL A 103 -1.89 -27.44 1.98
C VAL A 103 -0.72 -26.83 2.73
N ARG A 104 -0.79 -25.55 3.09
CA ARG A 104 0.25 -24.88 3.87
C ARG A 104 0.40 -25.51 5.27
N ALA A 105 -0.72 -25.78 5.94
CA ALA A 105 -0.71 -26.44 7.24
C ALA A 105 -0.12 -27.87 7.16
N GLU A 106 -0.51 -28.66 6.16
CA GLU A 106 0.02 -30.02 6.01
C GLU A 106 1.52 -30.05 5.67
N ARG A 107 1.96 -29.19 4.74
CA ARG A 107 3.35 -29.22 4.26
C ARG A 107 4.35 -28.56 5.20
N TYR A 108 3.93 -27.56 5.96
CA TYR A 108 4.84 -26.70 6.73
C TYR A 108 4.52 -26.64 8.22
N ASP A 109 3.49 -27.36 8.69
CA ASP A 109 2.96 -27.26 10.06
C ASP A 109 2.71 -25.80 10.48
N PHE A 110 2.24 -25.00 9.51
CA PHE A 110 2.09 -23.56 9.65
C PHE A 110 0.65 -23.14 9.38
N ASP A 111 0.04 -22.54 10.40
CA ASP A 111 -1.23 -21.84 10.32
C ASP A 111 -1.01 -20.36 10.66
N GLU A 112 -1.37 -19.49 9.73
CA GLU A 112 -1.25 -18.04 9.89
C GLU A 112 -2.09 -17.52 11.07
N ALA A 113 -3.16 -18.23 11.43
CA ALA A 113 -3.96 -17.91 12.62
C ALA A 113 -3.15 -18.04 13.93
N VAL A 114 -2.07 -18.83 13.95
CA VAL A 114 -1.17 -18.96 15.11
C VAL A 114 -0.33 -17.71 15.31
N LEU A 115 0.01 -16.97 14.25
CA LEU A 115 0.77 -15.72 14.36
C LEU A 115 -0.09 -14.54 14.82
N LYS A 116 -1.37 -14.52 14.44
CA LYS A 116 -2.27 -13.39 14.66
C LYS A 116 -2.31 -12.85 16.12
N PRO A 117 -2.31 -13.69 17.18
CA PRO A 117 -2.26 -13.21 18.57
C PRO A 117 -1.00 -12.43 18.92
N TYR A 118 0.11 -12.65 18.21
CA TYR A 118 1.39 -11.97 18.44
C TYR A 118 1.53 -10.65 17.66
N LEU A 119 0.63 -10.40 16.70
CA LEU A 119 0.66 -9.23 15.82
C LEU A 119 -0.42 -8.21 16.21
N SER A 120 -0.43 -7.75 17.45
CA SER A 120 -1.29 -6.62 17.82
C SER A 120 -0.81 -5.32 17.15
N LEU A 121 -1.73 -4.49 16.66
CA LEU A 121 -1.44 -3.21 16.00
C LEU A 121 -0.45 -2.34 16.77
N ASP A 122 -0.61 -2.23 18.09
CA ASP A 122 0.28 -1.44 18.94
C ASP A 122 1.72 -1.96 18.88
N ARG A 123 1.91 -3.28 18.99
CA ARG A 123 3.24 -3.92 18.91
C ARG A 123 3.86 -3.87 17.52
N VAL A 124 3.06 -4.00 16.47
CA VAL A 124 3.54 -3.84 15.09
C VAL A 124 3.94 -2.39 14.83
N THR A 125 3.20 -1.43 15.38
CA THR A 125 3.55 0.01 15.32
C THR A 125 4.84 0.29 16.09
N GLU A 126 5.00 -0.25 17.30
CA GLU A 126 6.25 -0.17 18.08
C GLU A 126 7.43 -0.77 17.30
N ALA A 127 7.23 -1.92 16.64
CA ALA A 127 8.25 -2.55 15.82
C ALA A 127 8.64 -1.67 14.62
N PHE A 128 7.66 -1.09 13.92
CA PHE A 128 7.91 -0.13 12.84
C PHE A 128 8.72 1.08 13.32
N PHE A 129 8.36 1.68 14.46
CA PHE A 129 9.10 2.79 15.05
C PHE A 129 10.52 2.39 15.46
N ALA A 130 10.71 1.20 16.04
CA ALA A 130 12.02 0.71 16.42
C ALA A 130 12.93 0.45 15.21
N VAL A 131 12.39 -0.11 14.12
CA VAL A 131 13.12 -0.30 12.86
C VAL A 131 13.48 1.06 12.25
N SER A 132 12.52 2.00 12.21
CA SER A 132 12.74 3.36 11.73
C SER A 132 13.83 4.09 12.52
N ASN A 133 13.86 3.91 13.85
CA ASN A 133 14.92 4.45 14.69
C ASN A 133 16.29 3.85 14.35
N LYS A 134 16.36 2.52 14.21
CA LYS A 134 17.61 1.83 13.94
C LYS A 134 18.20 2.16 12.57
N LEU A 135 17.36 2.33 11.55
CA LEU A 135 17.79 2.59 10.18
C LEU A 135 18.01 4.08 9.89
N PHE A 136 17.16 4.95 10.45
CA PHE A 136 17.07 6.36 10.07
C PHE A 136 17.17 7.33 11.26
N GLY A 137 17.43 6.85 12.48
CA GLY A 137 17.50 7.70 13.67
C GLY A 137 16.18 8.34 14.09
N LEU A 138 15.05 7.94 13.48
CA LEU A 138 13.74 8.54 13.72
C LEU A 138 13.15 8.14 15.08
N ARG A 139 12.53 9.08 15.77
CA ARG A 139 11.79 8.90 17.03
C ARG A 139 10.40 9.49 16.88
N TYR A 140 9.40 8.75 17.31
CA TYR A 140 7.98 9.09 17.18
C TYR A 140 7.42 9.45 18.54
N ILE A 141 7.09 10.72 18.74
CA ILE A 141 6.59 11.27 20.01
C ILE A 141 5.09 11.50 19.84
N LYS A 142 4.27 10.69 20.52
CA LYS A 142 2.81 10.79 20.41
C LYS A 142 2.34 12.18 20.87
N ARG A 143 1.48 12.81 20.08
CA ARG A 143 0.88 14.12 20.35
C ARG A 143 -0.63 13.96 20.52
N ALA A 144 -1.10 14.10 21.75
CA ALA A 144 -2.53 14.03 22.07
C ALA A 144 -3.20 15.43 22.09
N ASP A 145 -2.41 16.49 21.93
CA ASP A 145 -2.83 17.88 21.97
C ASP A 145 -3.20 18.46 20.59
N ILE A 146 -2.97 17.69 19.52
CA ILE A 146 -3.36 18.05 18.16
C ILE A 146 -4.81 17.60 17.91
N GLU A 147 -5.66 18.53 17.46
CA GLU A 147 -7.04 18.20 17.08
C GLU A 147 -7.07 17.42 15.76
N LEU A 148 -7.81 16.30 15.75
CA LEU A 148 -7.87 15.37 14.61
C LEU A 148 -9.29 15.18 14.13
N TYR A 149 -9.41 14.79 12.85
CA TYR A 149 -10.70 14.58 12.21
C TYR A 149 -11.46 13.33 12.69
N HIS A 150 -10.81 12.45 13.46
CA HIS A 150 -11.44 11.24 13.99
C HIS A 150 -10.72 10.75 15.26
N PRO A 151 -11.44 10.26 16.29
CA PRO A 151 -10.86 9.90 17.60
C PRO A 151 -9.93 8.69 17.58
N ASP A 152 -10.03 7.85 16.54
CA ASP A 152 -9.15 6.68 16.38
C ASP A 152 -7.85 6.98 15.64
N VAL A 153 -7.63 8.23 15.26
CA VAL A 153 -6.41 8.65 14.55
C VAL A 153 -5.40 9.07 15.59
N ASP A 154 -4.18 8.57 15.45
CA ASP A 154 -3.06 9.02 16.27
C ASP A 154 -2.21 10.02 15.50
N THR A 155 -1.55 10.93 16.23
CA THR A 155 -0.49 11.76 15.66
C THR A 155 0.80 11.67 16.44
N TYR A 156 1.88 11.83 15.70
CA TYR A 156 3.24 11.76 16.20
C TYR A 156 4.03 12.94 15.67
N GLU A 157 4.78 13.58 16.55
CA GLU A 157 5.91 14.39 16.16
C GLU A 157 7.09 13.47 15.87
N VAL A 158 7.65 13.56 14.66
CA VAL A 158 8.76 12.71 14.23
C VAL A 158 10.05 13.52 14.30
N ARG A 159 10.99 13.08 15.12
CA ARG A 159 12.29 13.72 15.30
C ARG A 159 13.42 12.81 14.87
N GLU A 160 14.49 13.38 14.37
CA GLU A 160 15.77 12.71 14.12
C GLU A 160 16.83 13.29 15.04
N THR A 161 17.65 12.43 15.64
CA THR A 161 18.84 12.86 16.39
C THR A 161 20.02 12.90 15.44
N LEU A 162 20.61 14.08 15.26
CA LEU A 162 21.74 14.34 14.37
C LEU A 162 23.07 13.89 15.00
N GLU A 163 24.13 13.83 14.18
CA GLU A 163 25.48 13.41 14.62
C GLU A 163 26.05 14.30 15.74
N ASP A 164 25.65 15.57 15.79
CA ASP A 164 26.05 16.52 16.83
C ASP A 164 25.27 16.38 18.15
N GLY A 165 24.35 15.41 18.22
CA GLY A 165 23.51 15.14 19.38
C GLY A 165 22.28 16.05 19.50
N THR A 166 22.04 16.94 18.53
CA THR A 166 20.84 17.78 18.50
C THR A 166 19.65 17.06 17.85
N ASP A 167 18.44 17.50 18.19
CA ASP A 167 17.20 16.93 17.65
C ASP A 167 16.58 17.85 16.59
N ARG A 168 16.33 17.29 15.41
CA ARG A 168 15.64 17.94 14.31
C ARG A 168 14.20 17.44 14.19
N LEU A 169 13.24 18.36 14.09
CA LEU A 169 11.87 18.01 13.72
C LEU A 169 11.84 17.64 12.23
N VAL A 170 11.41 16.42 11.93
CA VAL A 170 11.35 15.86 10.57
C VAL A 170 9.96 15.98 9.98
N ALA A 171 8.93 15.59 10.74
CA ALA A 171 7.56 15.59 10.25
C ALA A 171 6.52 15.61 11.38
N ILE A 172 5.28 15.92 11.00
CA ILE A 172 4.10 15.46 11.74
C ILE A 172 3.54 14.24 11.02
N PHE A 173 3.40 13.12 11.73
CA PHE A 173 2.91 11.86 11.19
C PHE A 173 1.52 11.53 11.72
N VAL A 174 0.56 11.38 10.81
CA VAL A 174 -0.86 11.07 11.09
C VAL A 174 -1.13 9.60 10.75
N HIS A 175 -1.50 8.81 11.76
CA HIS A 175 -1.62 7.36 11.64
C HIS A 175 -3.08 6.94 11.81
N ASP A 176 -3.77 6.63 10.69
CA ASP A 176 -5.19 6.28 10.66
C ASP A 176 -5.40 4.83 10.19
N ASN A 177 -5.56 3.91 11.14
CA ASN A 177 -5.43 2.48 10.85
C ASN A 177 -6.73 1.72 10.58
N PHE A 178 -7.88 2.27 10.96
CA PHE A 178 -9.11 1.47 11.03
C PHE A 178 -10.04 1.69 9.86
N ALA A 179 -10.64 0.59 9.39
CA ALA A 179 -11.75 0.63 8.46
C ALA A 179 -13.00 1.24 9.13
N ARG A 180 -13.67 2.12 8.41
CA ARG A 180 -14.94 2.74 8.86
C ARG A 180 -15.77 3.20 7.67
N PRO A 181 -17.10 3.37 7.84
CA PRO A 181 -17.94 3.96 6.81
C PRO A 181 -17.38 5.29 6.29
N PHE A 182 -17.54 5.53 4.99
CA PHE A 182 -17.08 6.75 4.30
C PHE A 182 -15.57 6.96 4.22
N LYS A 183 -14.74 6.07 4.79
CA LYS A 183 -13.30 5.98 4.48
C LYS A 183 -13.11 5.13 3.23
N ALA A 184 -12.22 5.58 2.33
CA ALA A 184 -11.84 4.79 1.16
C ALA A 184 -11.20 3.45 1.60
N SER A 185 -11.43 2.38 0.84
CA SER A 185 -10.85 1.05 1.10
C SER A 185 -9.41 0.95 0.62
N GLY A 186 -8.62 0.06 1.23
CA GLY A 186 -7.23 -0.20 0.86
C GLY A 186 -6.27 0.34 1.91
N ALA A 187 -5.02 0.53 1.53
CA ALA A 187 -4.02 1.24 2.30
C ALA A 187 -3.35 2.28 1.40
N TRP A 188 -2.98 3.42 1.96
CA TRP A 188 -2.30 4.49 1.22
C TRP A 188 -1.59 5.48 2.14
N MET A 189 -0.60 6.16 1.58
CA MET A 189 0.03 7.34 2.14
C MET A 189 -0.53 8.62 1.50
N SER A 190 -0.56 9.71 2.26
CA SER A 190 -0.94 11.05 1.77
C SER A 190 -0.14 12.13 2.46
N GLU A 191 -0.14 13.32 1.88
CA GLU A 191 0.46 14.52 2.48
C GLU A 191 -0.61 15.60 2.65
N TYR A 192 -0.71 16.15 3.85
CA TYR A 192 -1.46 17.40 4.09
C TYR A 192 -0.60 18.63 3.82
N ARG A 193 0.72 18.48 3.96
CA ARG A 193 1.73 19.46 3.57
C ARG A 193 2.98 18.71 3.11
N SER A 194 3.43 18.97 1.89
CA SER A 194 4.67 18.42 1.36
C SER A 194 5.88 19.21 1.86
N GLN A 195 7.05 18.57 1.90
CA GLN A 195 8.30 19.22 2.28
C GLN A 195 8.72 20.26 1.23
N THR A 196 9.32 21.38 1.66
CA THR A 196 9.97 22.34 0.76
C THR A 196 10.92 23.27 1.51
N LYS A 197 12.02 23.71 0.86
CA LYS A 197 12.85 24.83 1.33
C LYS A 197 12.50 26.17 0.67
N ASN A 198 11.67 26.15 -0.38
CA ASN A 198 11.28 27.33 -1.15
C ASN A 198 10.08 28.04 -0.51
N LEU A 199 10.32 28.60 0.67
CA LEU A 199 9.32 29.39 1.38
C LEU A 199 9.26 30.83 0.89
N ALA A 200 8.10 31.46 1.06
CA ALA A 200 7.96 32.90 0.82
C ALA A 200 8.74 33.72 1.88
N ASP A 201 9.11 34.94 1.52
CA ASP A 201 9.76 35.85 2.47
C ASP A 201 8.88 36.09 3.69
N GLY A 202 9.45 35.88 4.89
CA GLY A 202 8.75 36.03 6.16
C GLY A 202 7.93 34.82 6.62
N ALA A 203 7.93 33.72 5.86
CA ALA A 203 7.34 32.45 6.29
C ALA A 203 8.09 31.85 7.49
N ASP A 204 7.37 31.09 8.31
CA ASP A 204 7.98 30.39 9.45
C ASP A 204 8.69 29.13 8.95
N GLY A 205 9.88 28.84 9.48
CA GLY A 205 10.64 27.64 9.14
C GLY A 205 9.88 26.34 9.40
N ILE A 206 8.89 26.34 10.31
CA ILE A 206 8.00 25.19 10.54
C ILE A 206 7.19 24.80 9.30
N GLU A 207 7.00 25.72 8.35
CA GLU A 207 6.29 25.45 7.09
C GLU A 207 7.08 24.53 6.15
N THR A 208 8.39 24.37 6.38
CA THR A 208 9.21 23.37 5.67
C THR A 208 8.91 21.93 6.09
N VAL A 209 8.33 21.73 7.29
CA VAL A 209 8.14 20.39 7.89
C VAL A 209 6.91 19.72 7.26
N PRO A 210 7.03 18.55 6.61
CA PRO A 210 5.89 17.87 6.01
C PRO A 210 4.91 17.35 7.07
N ILE A 211 3.64 17.25 6.67
CA ILE A 211 2.58 16.59 7.42
C ILE A 211 2.13 15.38 6.59
N VAL A 212 2.58 14.19 7.00
CA VAL A 212 2.40 12.93 6.28
C VAL A 212 1.35 12.08 7.00
N SER A 213 0.52 11.37 6.24
CA SER A 213 -0.46 10.43 6.76
C SER A 213 -0.26 9.04 6.17
N ASN A 214 -0.35 8.02 7.02
CA ASN A 214 -0.57 6.64 6.59
C ASN A 214 -1.97 6.20 6.98
N ASN A 215 -2.66 5.60 6.03
CA ASN A 215 -4.04 5.20 6.15
C ASN A 215 -4.16 3.71 5.85
N ASN A 216 -4.63 2.94 6.82
CA ASN A 216 -4.95 1.52 6.67
C ASN A 216 -6.45 1.28 6.90
N ASN A 217 -6.92 0.08 6.56
CA ASN A 217 -8.31 -0.35 6.75
C ASN A 217 -8.39 -1.64 7.57
N PHE A 218 -7.68 -1.70 8.70
CA PHE A 218 -7.71 -2.85 9.59
C PHE A 218 -9.06 -2.95 10.30
N ALA A 219 -9.51 -4.18 10.52
CA ALA A 219 -10.72 -4.44 11.28
C ALA A 219 -10.48 -4.12 12.77
N LYS A 220 -11.19 -3.12 13.29
CA LYS A 220 -11.06 -2.70 14.68
C LYS A 220 -11.53 -3.81 15.63
N GLY A 221 -10.68 -4.21 16.57
CA GLY A 221 -11.02 -5.18 17.62
C GLY A 221 -11.86 -4.57 18.75
N SER A 222 -12.56 -5.43 19.51
CA SER A 222 -13.19 -5.05 20.79
C SER A 222 -12.20 -4.93 21.95
N GLY A 223 -10.96 -5.38 21.74
CA GLY A 223 -9.79 -5.19 22.59
C GLY A 223 -8.59 -4.81 21.71
N PRO A 224 -7.38 -5.34 21.97
CA PRO A 224 -6.25 -5.14 21.07
C PRO A 224 -6.63 -5.54 19.63
N THR A 225 -6.33 -4.67 18.66
CA THR A 225 -6.56 -5.01 17.26
C THR A 225 -5.46 -5.94 16.79
N LEU A 226 -5.82 -7.17 16.40
CA LEU A 226 -4.89 -8.19 15.94
C LEU A 226 -4.82 -8.21 14.42
N LEU A 227 -3.62 -8.05 13.88
CA LEU A 227 -3.33 -8.01 12.46
C LEU A 227 -3.04 -9.42 11.92
N SER A 228 -3.43 -9.69 10.67
CA SER A 228 -2.81 -10.77 9.91
C SER A 228 -1.35 -10.43 9.58
N PHE A 229 -0.60 -11.39 9.06
CA PHE A 229 0.75 -11.11 8.56
C PHE A 229 0.70 -10.12 7.38
N ASP A 230 -0.30 -10.26 6.50
CA ASP A 230 -0.53 -9.34 5.38
C ASP A 230 -0.85 -7.91 5.87
N ASP A 231 -1.68 -7.75 6.90
CA ASP A 231 -2.01 -6.44 7.47
C ASP A 231 -0.78 -5.80 8.14
N ALA A 232 0.02 -6.59 8.86
CA ALA A 232 1.28 -6.12 9.44
C ALA A 232 2.28 -5.69 8.36
N SER A 233 2.39 -6.46 7.26
CA SER A 233 3.22 -6.11 6.12
C SER A 233 2.71 -4.84 5.41
N THR A 234 1.39 -4.67 5.31
CA THR A 234 0.75 -3.47 4.76
C THR A 234 1.09 -2.23 5.59
N LEU A 235 1.10 -2.33 6.92
CA LEU A 235 1.54 -1.22 7.78
C LEU A 235 2.98 -0.79 7.47
N PHE A 236 3.90 -1.75 7.31
CA PHE A 236 5.28 -1.45 6.92
C PHE A 236 5.38 -0.87 5.51
N HIS A 237 4.57 -1.35 4.57
CA HIS A 237 4.53 -0.85 3.21
C HIS A 237 4.15 0.63 3.15
N GLU A 238 3.04 1.00 3.81
CA GLU A 238 2.65 2.40 3.92
C GLU A 238 3.67 3.21 4.72
N GLY A 239 4.30 2.59 5.71
CA GLY A 239 5.40 3.16 6.50
C GLY A 239 6.59 3.56 5.62
N GLY A 240 6.92 2.76 4.61
CA GLY A 240 7.96 3.07 3.63
C GLY A 240 7.62 4.27 2.75
N HIS A 241 6.37 4.38 2.28
CA HIS A 241 5.88 5.63 1.65
C HIS A 241 5.92 6.81 2.63
N GLY A 242 5.58 6.55 3.89
CA GLY A 242 5.67 7.51 4.99
C GLY A 242 7.09 8.06 5.13
N HIS A 243 8.10 7.18 5.17
CA HIS A 243 9.51 7.58 5.21
C HIS A 243 9.91 8.37 3.97
N HIS A 244 9.49 7.95 2.77
CA HIS A 244 9.79 8.66 1.53
C HIS A 244 9.26 10.11 1.56
N GLY A 245 8.08 10.33 2.13
CA GLY A 245 7.55 11.68 2.36
C GLY A 245 8.29 12.45 3.46
N MET A 246 8.41 11.86 4.65
CA MET A 246 8.96 12.53 5.82
C MET A 246 10.45 12.89 5.69
N LEU A 247 11.24 12.04 5.01
CA LEU A 247 12.68 12.21 4.85
C LEU A 247 13.06 13.00 3.59
N SER A 248 12.07 13.52 2.84
CA SER A 248 12.37 14.33 1.67
C SER A 248 13.11 15.62 2.08
N ASP A 249 14.14 16.00 1.33
CA ASP A 249 14.94 17.19 1.61
C ASP A 249 15.27 17.98 0.35
N VAL A 250 14.25 18.58 -0.27
CA VAL A 250 14.38 19.26 -1.55
C VAL A 250 14.05 20.76 -1.46
N THR A 251 14.48 21.51 -2.48
CA THR A 251 14.16 22.94 -2.57
C THR A 251 12.69 23.15 -2.93
N TYR A 252 12.21 22.51 -3.99
CA TYR A 252 10.89 22.77 -4.56
C TYR A 252 9.90 21.67 -4.21
N SER A 253 8.73 22.03 -3.65
CA SER A 253 7.66 21.09 -3.27
C SER A 253 7.21 20.17 -4.41
N ARG A 254 7.26 20.65 -5.67
CA ARG A 254 6.92 19.84 -6.86
C ARG A 254 7.82 18.60 -7.04
N LEU A 255 8.99 18.58 -6.42
CA LEU A 255 9.95 17.48 -6.46
C LEU A 255 10.08 16.77 -5.11
N ALA A 256 9.25 17.14 -4.13
CA ALA A 256 9.34 16.62 -2.78
C ALA A 256 8.60 15.29 -2.64
N SER A 257 8.98 14.56 -1.60
CA SER A 257 8.24 13.40 -1.11
C SER A 257 8.03 12.35 -2.20
N THR A 258 6.81 11.82 -2.32
CA THR A 258 6.45 10.81 -3.31
C THR A 258 6.16 11.40 -4.70
N ALA A 259 6.53 12.66 -4.98
CA ALA A 259 6.42 13.28 -6.30
C ALA A 259 7.52 12.79 -7.28
N VAL A 260 7.66 11.47 -7.36
CA VAL A 260 8.55 10.74 -8.24
C VAL A 260 7.74 10.07 -9.37
N LEU A 261 8.43 9.45 -10.32
CA LEU A 261 7.77 8.67 -11.37
C LEU A 261 6.96 7.53 -10.75
N THR A 262 5.73 7.31 -11.22
CA THR A 262 4.79 6.36 -10.59
C THR A 262 5.31 4.93 -10.54
N ASP A 263 6.13 4.52 -11.50
CA ASP A 263 6.78 3.20 -11.53
C ASP A 263 8.11 3.15 -10.75
N PHE A 264 8.41 4.20 -9.96
CA PHE A 264 9.48 4.26 -8.97
C PHE A 264 8.96 4.49 -7.54
N VAL A 265 7.69 4.87 -7.36
CA VAL A 265 7.17 5.21 -6.03
C VAL A 265 7.13 4.02 -5.07
N GLU A 266 7.02 2.80 -5.59
CA GLU A 266 6.90 1.56 -4.79
C GLU A 266 8.23 0.99 -4.24
N PRO A 267 9.43 1.22 -4.83
CA PRO A 267 10.66 0.72 -4.21
C PRO A 267 10.91 1.06 -2.74
N PRO A 268 10.57 2.27 -2.21
CA PRO A 268 10.69 2.54 -0.78
C PRO A 268 9.64 1.86 0.10
N SER A 269 8.51 1.42 -0.47
CA SER A 269 7.41 0.77 0.24
C SER A 269 7.46 -0.77 0.19
N GLN A 270 8.14 -1.36 -0.80
CA GLN A 270 8.30 -2.82 -0.96
C GLN A 270 9.49 -3.36 -0.17
#